data_AF-A0A7J3WUX1-F1
#
_entry.id   AF-A0A7J3WUX1-F1
#
_cell.length_a   1.000
_cell.length_b   1.000
_cell.length_c   1.000
_cell.angle_alpha   90.00
_cell.angle_beta   90.00
_cell.angle_gamma   90.00
#
_symmetry.space_group_name_H-M   'P 1'
#
loop_
_entity.id
_entity.type
_entity.pdbx_description
1 polymer ?
#
loop_
_entity_poly.entity_id
_entity_poly.type
_entity_poly.pdbx_seq_one_letter_code
_entity_poly.pdbx_strand_id
1 'polypeptide(L)' 'EYTFSGIARMREATATPAAVGGEMIAEGKIKMPGVNAPEGCVPAKDFLNRLMEEGTFEGVWRSMREKVERL' A
#
# COMPACT_ATOMS: atom_id res chain seq x y z
N GLU A 1 5.00 -1.82 -16.85
CA GLU A 1 3.68 -1.37 -16.38
C GLU A 1 3.36 -2.15 -15.12
N TYR A 2 2.92 -1.50 -14.03
CA TYR A 2 2.66 -2.15 -12.74
C TYR A 2 1.17 -2.04 -12.47
N THR A 3 0.47 -3.17 -12.43
CA THR A 3 -0.99 -3.22 -12.30
C THR A 3 -1.34 -3.98 -11.03
N PHE A 4 -1.99 -3.29 -10.09
CA PHE A 4 -2.52 -3.90 -8.87
C PHE A 4 -4.06 -3.93 -8.94
N SER A 5 -4.64 -5.09 -8.63
CA SER A 5 -6.08 -5.28 -8.50
C SER A 5 -6.38 -6.13 -7.28
N GLY A 6 -7.30 -5.66 -6.44
CA GLY A 6 -7.70 -6.34 -5.23
C GLY A 6 -9.12 -6.00 -4.81
N ILE A 7 -9.78 -6.94 -4.16
CA ILE A 7 -11.12 -6.75 -3.58
C ILE A 7 -11.01 -6.90 -2.06
N ALA A 8 -11.55 -5.92 -1.34
CA ALA A 8 -11.68 -5.93 0.10
C ALA A 8 -13.03 -5.31 0.51
N ARG A 9 -13.46 -5.58 1.73
CA ARG A 9 -14.58 -4.87 2.35
C ARG A 9 -14.17 -3.42 2.65
N MET A 10 -15.12 -2.47 2.67
CA MET A 10 -14.78 -1.05 2.74
C MET A 10 -13.99 -0.64 3.99
N ARG A 11 -14.32 -1.20 5.15
CA ARG A 11 -13.60 -0.89 6.40
C ARG A 11 -12.12 -1.21 6.24
N GLU A 12 -11.85 -2.39 5.74
CA GLU A 12 -10.52 -2.93 5.53
C GLU A 12 -9.80 -2.24 4.38
N ALA A 13 -10.49 -2.00 3.28
CA ALA A 13 -9.96 -1.32 2.10
C ALA A 13 -9.46 0.10 2.41
N THR A 14 -9.99 0.73 3.46
CA THR A 14 -9.58 2.06 3.90
C THR A 14 -8.61 2.02 5.09
N ALA A 15 -8.90 1.22 6.12
CA ALA A 15 -8.10 1.19 7.35
C ALA A 15 -6.68 0.65 7.10
N THR A 16 -6.56 -0.37 6.26
CA THR A 16 -5.28 -1.02 5.96
C THR A 16 -4.32 -0.08 5.21
N PRO A 17 -4.69 0.54 4.08
CA PRO A 17 -3.86 1.56 3.42
C PRO A 17 -3.48 2.74 4.33
N ALA A 18 -4.40 3.18 5.20
CA ALA A 18 -4.14 4.26 6.14
C ALA A 18 -3.07 3.88 7.19
N ALA A 19 -3.14 2.67 7.74
CA ALA A 19 -2.16 2.17 8.70
C ALA A 19 -0.77 2.05 8.07
N VAL A 20 -0.67 1.44 6.88
CA VAL A 20 0.61 1.32 6.14
C VAL A 20 1.18 2.71 5.83
N GLY A 21 0.34 3.66 5.42
CA GLY A 21 0.77 5.05 5.21
C GLY A 21 1.34 5.68 6.48
N GLY A 22 0.71 5.44 7.63
CA GLY A 22 1.22 5.88 8.94
C GLY A 22 2.58 5.30 9.30
N GLU A 23 2.78 3.99 9.08
CA GLU A 23 4.08 3.34 9.27
C GLU A 23 5.15 3.95 8.35
N MET A 24 4.82 4.18 7.08
CA MET A 24 5.74 4.78 6.11
C MET A 24 6.10 6.23 6.44
N ILE A 25 5.23 6.99 7.11
CA ILE A 25 5.58 8.30 7.68
C ILE A 25 6.57 8.11 8.84
N ALA A 26 6.30 7.18 9.76
CA ALA A 26 7.17 6.91 10.92
C ALA A 26 8.57 6.43 10.50
N GLU A 27 8.66 5.62 9.45
CA GLU A 27 9.92 5.16 8.85
C GLU A 27 10.63 6.23 8.00
N GLY A 28 10.00 7.40 7.81
CA GLY A 28 10.53 8.48 6.99
C GLY A 28 10.55 8.16 5.48
N LYS A 29 9.72 7.23 5.00
CA LYS A 29 9.55 6.93 3.57
C LYS A 29 8.66 7.95 2.87
N ILE A 30 7.63 8.47 3.56
CA ILE A 30 6.82 9.61 3.10
C ILE A 30 7.38 10.87 3.75
N LYS A 31 7.94 11.77 2.93
CA LYS A 31 8.73 12.93 3.42
C LYS A 31 8.14 14.29 3.08
N MET A 32 7.16 14.34 2.18
CA MET A 32 6.60 15.60 1.71
C MET A 32 5.68 16.20 2.79
N PRO A 33 5.99 17.39 3.36
CA PRO A 33 5.16 18.01 4.37
C PRO A 33 3.88 18.62 3.77
N GLY A 34 2.88 18.87 4.62
CA GLY A 34 1.61 19.48 4.23
C GLY A 34 0.53 18.48 3.82
N VAL A 35 -0.55 19.00 3.23
CA VAL A 35 -1.70 18.19 2.79
C VAL A 35 -1.50 17.83 1.31
N ASN A 36 -1.23 16.56 1.05
CA ASN A 36 -0.96 16.05 -0.28
C ASN A 36 -1.88 14.87 -0.60
N ALA A 37 -2.25 14.74 -1.87
CA ALA A 37 -2.89 13.53 -2.36
C ALA A 37 -1.87 12.36 -2.34
N PRO A 38 -2.30 11.13 -2.03
CA PRO A 38 -1.41 9.98 -1.91
C PRO A 38 -0.60 9.72 -3.19
N GLU A 39 -1.16 9.99 -4.38
CA GLU A 39 -0.50 9.82 -5.67
C GLU A 39 0.72 10.74 -5.84
N GLY A 40 0.79 11.84 -5.09
CA GLY A 40 1.88 12.82 -5.16
C GLY A 40 2.96 12.66 -4.08
N CYS A 41 2.72 11.83 -3.05
CA CYS A 41 3.63 11.73 -1.91
C CYS A 41 3.96 10.32 -1.44
N VAL A 42 3.15 9.31 -1.81
CA VAL A 42 3.35 7.91 -1.42
C VAL A 42 4.14 7.17 -2.51
N PRO A 43 5.25 6.50 -2.18
CA PRO A 43 5.97 5.67 -3.14
C PRO A 43 5.17 4.41 -3.44
N ALA A 44 4.48 4.40 -4.60
CA ALA A 44 3.47 3.40 -4.96
C ALA A 44 3.96 1.94 -4.89
N LYS A 45 5.16 1.65 -5.40
CA LYS A 45 5.73 0.29 -5.41
C LYS A 45 5.95 -0.24 -4.00
N ASP A 46 6.56 0.56 -3.13
CA ASP A 46 6.85 0.16 -1.75
C ASP A 46 5.56 0.00 -0.95
N PHE A 47 4.61 0.92 -1.15
CA PHE A 47 3.31 0.88 -0.50
C PHE A 47 2.50 -0.37 -0.87
N LEU A 48 2.40 -0.69 -2.17
CA LEU A 48 1.68 -1.86 -2.65
C LEU A 48 2.37 -3.16 -2.25
N ASN A 49 3.70 -3.22 -2.30
CA ASN A 49 4.43 -4.38 -1.80
C ASN A 49 4.20 -4.61 -0.31
N ARG A 50 4.16 -3.54 0.50
CA ARG A 50 3.90 -3.62 1.94
C ARG A 50 2.47 -4.06 2.25
N LEU A 51 1.51 -3.61 1.46
CA LEU A 51 0.11 -4.04 1.54
C LEU A 51 -0.07 -5.53 1.23
N MET A 52 0.75 -6.08 0.32
CA MET A 52 0.72 -7.48 -0.09
C MET A 52 1.65 -8.38 0.74
N GLU A 53 2.46 -7.82 1.63
CA GLU A 53 3.43 -8.58 2.42
C GLU A 53 2.74 -9.53 3.40
N GLU A 54 3.22 -10.78 3.43
CA GLU A 54 2.74 -11.85 4.32
C GLU A 54 2.84 -11.40 5.78
N GLY A 55 1.70 -11.37 6.48
CA GLY A 55 1.62 -11.00 7.91
C GLY A 55 1.09 -9.60 8.22
N THR A 56 0.96 -8.70 7.23
CA THR A 56 0.38 -7.36 7.45
C THR A 56 -1.14 -7.38 7.25
N PHE A 57 -1.61 -7.66 6.01
CA PHE A 57 -3.04 -7.60 5.66
C PHE A 57 -3.45 -8.59 4.54
N GLU A 58 -2.64 -9.62 4.29
CA GLU A 58 -2.86 -10.57 3.20
C GLU A 58 -4.22 -11.30 3.26
N GLY A 59 -4.74 -11.58 4.47
CA GLY A 59 -6.06 -12.22 4.65
C GLY A 59 -7.26 -11.31 4.41
N VAL A 60 -7.02 -10.02 4.22
CA VAL A 60 -8.04 -8.97 4.16
C VAL A 60 -8.30 -8.54 2.71
N TRP A 61 -7.25 -8.54 1.89
CA TRP A 61 -7.31 -8.22 0.48
C TRP A 61 -7.25 -9.50 -0.33
N ARG A 62 -8.29 -9.78 -1.12
CA ARG A 62 -8.22 -10.82 -2.15
C ARG A 62 -7.52 -10.22 -3.36
N SER A 63 -6.19 -10.16 -3.33
CA SER A 63 -5.35 -9.64 -4.41
C SER A 63 -5.04 -10.72 -5.44
N MET A 64 -5.20 -10.42 -6.73
CA MET A 64 -4.63 -11.24 -7.80
C MET A 64 -3.12 -10.98 -7.83
N ARG A 65 -2.31 -11.95 -7.41
CA ARG A 65 -0.83 -11.91 -7.50
C ARG A 65 -0.43 -12.03 -8.97
N GLU A 66 -0.20 -10.93 -9.68
CA GLU A 66 0.86 -10.93 -10.69
C GLU A 66 2.16 -10.67 -9.95
N LYS A 67 3.04 -11.69 -9.95
CA LYS A 67 4.33 -11.68 -9.26
C LYS A 67 5.11 -10.42 -9.65
N VAL A 68 5.48 -9.65 -8.63
CA VAL A 68 6.53 -8.63 -8.70
C VAL A 68 7.88 -9.36 -8.83
N GLU A 69 8.15 -9.92 -10.01
CA GLU A 69 9.44 -10.51 -10.34
C GLU A 69 10.21 -9.48 -11.20
N ARG A 70 11.26 -8.91 -10.59
CA ARG A 70 12.37 -8.12 -11.16
C ARG A 70 12.10 -7.33 -12.44
N LEU A 71 12.26 -6.01 -12.35
CA LEU A 71 13.28 -5.21 -13.06
C LEU A 71 13.49 -3.90 -12.27
#